data_AF-X0T3J5-F1
#
_entry.id   AF-X0T3J5-F1
#
_cell.length_a   1.000
_cell.length_b   1.000
_cell.length_c   1.000
_cell.angle_alpha   90.00
_cell.angle_beta   90.00
_cell.angle_gamma   90.00
#
_symmetry.space_group_name_H-M   'P 1'
#
loop_
_entity.id
_entity.type
_entity.pdbx_description
1 polymer ?
#
loop_
_entity_poly.entity_id
_entity_poly.type
_entity_poly.pdbx_seq_one_letter_code
_entity_poly.pdbx_strand_id
1 'polypeptide(L)'
;MPAQRDILIALLEKTMNRTTSRAELREAVRVTDEALSLFLDQLTVEKLLEEGGDLVKASLSQRLEIAVRAIKAGADFERVSRSLGWLEFEEMVAYTFEENGYDVSRRFRFQAEGRRWEIDVLAVKGRIP
;
A
#
# COMPACT_ATOMS: atom_id res chain seq x y z
N MET A 1 18.00 -1.29 -1.83
CA MET A 1 18.91 -0.21 -1.35
C MET A 1 18.17 0.67 -0.36
N PRO A 2 18.78 1.18 0.73
CA PRO A 2 18.11 2.04 1.72
C PRO A 2 17.37 3.25 1.09
N ALA A 3 17.94 3.81 0.03
CA ALA A 3 17.34 4.90 -0.74
C ALA A 3 15.98 4.55 -1.36
N GLN A 4 15.80 3.34 -1.91
CA GLN A 4 14.53 2.93 -2.52
C GLN A 4 13.44 2.74 -1.46
N ARG A 5 13.79 2.14 -0.31
CA ARG A 5 12.87 1.96 0.82
C ARG A 5 12.30 3.31 1.26
N ASP A 6 13.17 4.31 1.44
CA ASP A 6 12.75 5.61 1.95
C ASP A 6 11.85 6.35 0.95
N ILE A 7 12.10 6.23 -0.36
CA ILE A 7 11.23 6.79 -1.40
C ILE A 7 9.87 6.08 -1.43
N LEU A 8 9.83 4.75 -1.35
CA LEU A 8 8.57 3.98 -1.33
C LEU A 8 7.71 4.35 -0.12
N ILE A 9 8.32 4.50 1.06
CA ILE A 9 7.59 4.94 2.26
C ILE A 9 7.08 6.37 2.08
N ALA A 10 7.91 7.30 1.59
CA ALA A 10 7.47 8.67 1.35
C ALA A 10 6.30 8.72 0.35
N LEU A 11 6.31 7.89 -0.70
CA LEU A 11 5.19 7.76 -1.63
C LEU A 11 3.91 7.32 -0.90
N LEU A 12 3.96 6.31 -0.03
CA LEU A 12 2.81 5.85 0.73
C LEU A 12 2.27 6.93 1.68
N GLU A 13 3.16 7.60 2.42
CA GLU A 13 2.78 8.64 3.37
C GLU A 13 2.15 9.84 2.65
N LYS A 14 2.73 10.26 1.52
CA LYS A 14 2.31 11.47 0.80
C LYS A 14 1.12 11.26 -0.14
N THR A 15 0.95 10.06 -0.69
CA THR A 15 -0.20 9.76 -1.58
C THR A 15 -1.40 9.17 -0.85
N MET A 16 -1.46 9.25 0.49
CA MET A 16 -2.63 8.79 1.27
C MET A 16 -3.92 9.49 0.81
N ASN A 17 -3.82 10.76 0.42
CA ASN A 17 -4.91 11.54 -0.18
C ASN A 17 -4.90 11.47 -1.72
N ARG A 18 -4.39 10.37 -2.29
CA ARG A 18 -4.28 10.01 -3.72
C ARG A 18 -3.25 10.77 -4.55
N THR A 19 -2.89 11.99 -4.16
CA THR A 19 -1.99 12.84 -4.95
C THR A 19 -0.98 13.56 -4.06
N THR A 20 0.22 13.77 -4.56
CA THR A 20 1.27 14.61 -3.96
C THR A 20 2.05 15.31 -5.06
N SER A 21 2.90 16.28 -4.72
CA SER A 21 3.84 16.85 -5.69
C SER A 21 5.21 16.19 -5.63
N ARG A 22 5.97 16.29 -6.73
CA ARG A 22 7.38 15.87 -6.77
C ARG A 22 8.22 16.67 -5.79
N ALA A 23 7.91 17.96 -5.62
CA ALA A 23 8.53 18.82 -4.60
C ALA A 23 8.33 18.28 -3.17
N GLU A 24 7.10 17.91 -2.80
CA GLU A 24 6.79 17.34 -1.47
C GLU A 24 7.51 16.01 -1.23
N LEU A 25 7.62 15.16 -2.26
CA LEU A 25 8.38 13.91 -2.18
C LEU A 25 9.86 14.19 -1.98
N ARG A 26 10.42 15.15 -2.73
CA ARG A 26 11.84 15.52 -2.65
C ARG A 26 12.22 16.02 -1.26
N GLU A 27 11.36 16.79 -0.60
CA GLU A 27 11.57 17.28 0.77
C GLU A 27 11.50 16.16 1.82
N ALA A 28 10.73 15.10 1.55
CA ALA A 28 10.54 13.98 2.48
C ALA A 28 11.70 12.97 2.49
N VAL A 29 12.58 13.00 1.48
CA VAL A 29 13.61 11.97 1.28
C VAL A 29 15.03 12.55 1.28
N ARG A 30 15.97 11.77 1.80
CA ARG A 30 17.41 12.12 1.83
C ARG A 30 18.16 11.47 0.66
N VAL A 31 17.72 11.75 -0.57
CA VAL A 31 18.39 11.32 -1.80
C VAL A 31 18.64 12.52 -2.72
N THR A 32 19.46 12.36 -3.76
CA THR A 32 19.62 13.41 -4.77
C THR A 32 18.36 13.52 -5.63
N ASP A 33 18.18 14.65 -6.30
CA ASP A 33 17.03 14.84 -7.18
C ASP A 33 17.06 13.86 -8.36
N GLU A 34 18.24 13.59 -8.91
CA GLU A 34 18.45 12.64 -10.00
C GLU A 34 18.08 11.21 -9.57
N ALA A 35 18.46 10.81 -8.35
CA ALA A 35 18.13 9.48 -7.83
C ALA A 35 16.62 9.31 -7.58
N LEU A 36 15.95 10.36 -7.07
CA LEU A 36 14.50 10.37 -6.93
C LEU A 36 13.84 10.27 -8.31
N SER A 37 14.26 11.11 -9.24
CA SER A 37 13.77 11.18 -10.62
C SER A 37 13.82 9.82 -11.30
N LEU A 38 15.00 9.20 -11.32
CA LEU A 38 15.23 7.90 -11.96
C LEU A 38 14.31 6.82 -11.38
N PHE A 39 14.08 6.85 -10.07
CA PHE A 39 13.25 5.86 -9.42
C PHE A 39 11.74 6.10 -9.63
N LEU A 40 11.29 7.36 -9.66
CA LEU A 40 9.91 7.70 -10.03
C LEU A 40 9.63 7.31 -11.48
N ASP A 41 10.53 7.63 -12.42
CA ASP A 41 10.42 7.25 -13.83
C ASP A 41 10.30 5.72 -13.98
N GLN A 42 11.11 4.96 -13.22
CA GLN A 42 11.03 3.51 -13.18
C GLN A 42 9.65 3.03 -12.69
N LEU A 43 9.15 3.57 -11.58
CA LEU A 43 7.84 3.20 -11.04
C LEU A 43 6.69 3.55 -12.01
N THR A 44 6.80 4.66 -12.73
CA THR A 44 5.85 5.06 -13.77
C THR A 44 5.86 4.08 -14.94
N VAL A 45 7.03 3.65 -15.43
CA VAL A 45 7.16 2.62 -16.47
C VAL A 45 6.55 1.29 -16.03
N GLU A 46 6.73 0.94 -14.76
CA GLU A 46 6.15 -0.27 -14.15
C GLU A 46 4.65 -0.12 -13.82
N LYS A 47 4.03 1.02 -14.16
CA LYS A 47 2.62 1.36 -13.92
C LYS A 47 2.24 1.40 -12.44
N LEU A 48 3.21 1.66 -11.57
CA LEU A 48 2.98 1.84 -10.14
C LEU A 48 2.68 3.27 -9.74
N LEU A 49 2.90 4.23 -10.63
CA LEU A 49 2.56 5.63 -10.44
C LEU A 49 1.97 6.20 -11.71
N GLU A 50 1.22 7.28 -11.56
CA GLU A 50 0.86 8.18 -12.65
C GLU A 50 1.48 9.55 -12.38
N GLU A 51 2.27 10.04 -13.33
CA GLU A 51 2.88 11.38 -13.26
C GLU A 51 2.28 12.31 -14.31
N GLY A 52 2.02 13.56 -13.91
CA GLY A 52 1.54 14.62 -14.78
C GLY A 52 2.07 15.98 -14.34
N GLY A 53 3.11 16.46 -15.02
CA GLY A 53 3.82 17.67 -14.60
C GLY A 53 4.50 17.47 -13.25
N ASP A 54 4.16 18.29 -12.26
CA ASP A 54 4.65 18.17 -10.87
C ASP A 54 3.81 17.19 -10.02
N LEU A 55 2.71 16.68 -10.54
CA LEU A 55 1.76 15.87 -9.79
C LEU A 55 2.09 14.38 -9.90
N VAL A 56 2.20 13.71 -8.76
CA VAL A 56 2.38 12.27 -8.63
C VAL A 56 1.13 11.65 -8.00
N LYS A 57 0.60 10.60 -8.60
CA LYS A 57 -0.59 9.88 -8.11
C LYS A 57 -0.33 8.39 -8.00
N ALA A 58 -1.02 7.79 -7.04
CA ALA A 58 -1.08 6.35 -6.90
C ALA A 58 -2.52 5.93 -6.53
N SER A 59 -3.09 5.04 -7.32
CA SER A 59 -4.36 4.37 -7.01
C SER A 59 -4.19 3.36 -5.88
N LEU A 60 -5.29 2.83 -5.36
CA LEU A 60 -5.28 1.85 -4.27
C LEU A 60 -4.43 0.61 -4.60
N SER A 61 -4.62 0.03 -5.78
CA SER A 61 -3.87 -1.17 -6.21
C SER A 61 -2.38 -0.88 -6.38
N GLN A 62 -2.04 0.30 -6.89
CA GLN A 62 -0.65 0.76 -7.01
C GLN A 62 -0.02 0.96 -5.62
N ARG A 63 -0.73 1.59 -4.68
CA ARG A 63 -0.27 1.80 -3.31
C ARG A 63 -0.06 0.48 -2.56
N LEU A 64 -0.93 -0.51 -2.76
CA LEU A 64 -0.74 -1.86 -2.24
C LEU A 64 0.57 -2.49 -2.73
N GLU A 65 0.85 -2.43 -4.03
CA GLU A 65 2.10 -2.97 -4.59
C GLU A 65 3.33 -2.19 -4.10
N ILE A 66 3.23 -0.86 -3.96
CA ILE A 66 4.29 -0.02 -3.36
C ILE A 66 4.54 -0.45 -1.90
N ALA A 67 3.49 -0.75 -1.12
CA ALA A 67 3.62 -1.23 0.26
C ALA A 67 4.33 -2.58 0.35
N VAL A 68 3.96 -3.54 -0.51
CA VAL A 68 4.65 -4.84 -0.60
C VAL A 68 6.12 -4.65 -0.95
N ARG A 69 6.44 -3.75 -1.88
CA ARG A 69 7.83 -3.45 -2.26
C ARG A 69 8.61 -2.75 -1.15
N ALA A 70 7.98 -1.84 -0.41
CA ALA A 70 8.59 -1.18 0.73
C ALA A 70 9.00 -2.22 1.79
N ILE A 71 8.10 -3.15 2.11
CA ILE A 71 8.36 -4.26 3.04
C ILE A 71 9.50 -5.14 2.52
N LYS A 72 9.47 -5.55 1.25
CA LYS A 72 10.55 -6.33 0.61
C LYS A 72 11.89 -5.59 0.60
N ALA A 73 11.87 -4.26 0.57
CA ALA A 73 13.05 -3.39 0.67
C ALA A 73 13.51 -3.15 2.13
N GLY A 74 12.89 -3.81 3.11
CA GLY A 74 13.24 -3.72 4.53
C GLY A 74 12.57 -2.57 5.29
N ALA A 75 11.42 -2.07 4.81
CA ALA A 75 10.59 -1.18 5.60
C ALA A 75 9.94 -1.91 6.77
N ASP A 76 9.75 -1.18 7.87
CA ASP A 76 9.00 -1.66 9.02
C ASP A 76 7.52 -1.85 8.68
N PHE A 77 6.96 -3.01 9.04
CA PHE A 77 5.57 -3.37 8.75
C PHE A 77 4.56 -2.43 9.40
N GLU A 78 4.81 -1.99 10.63
CA GLU A 78 3.91 -1.08 11.35
C GLU A 78 3.86 0.28 10.64
N ARG A 79 5.03 0.81 10.27
CA ARG A 79 5.12 2.08 9.52
C ARG A 79 4.42 2.02 8.17
N VAL A 80 4.62 0.95 7.41
CA VAL A 80 3.94 0.76 6.13
C VAL A 80 2.43 0.68 6.33
N SER A 81 1.98 -0.12 7.30
CA SER A 81 0.54 -0.29 7.60
C SER A 81 -0.13 1.02 8.01
N ARG A 82 0.54 1.88 8.79
CA ARG A 82 0.05 3.21 9.18
C ARG A 82 -0.09 4.17 8.00
N SER A 83 0.60 3.90 6.90
CA SER A 83 0.59 4.73 5.69
C SER A 83 -0.51 4.32 4.71
N LEU A 84 -1.23 3.23 4.99
CA LEU A 84 -2.33 2.72 4.17
C LEU A 84 -3.68 3.27 4.66
N GLY A 85 -4.55 3.60 3.70
CA GLY A 85 -5.97 3.82 3.99
C GLY A 85 -6.64 2.51 4.41
N TRP A 86 -7.78 2.61 5.09
CA TRP A 86 -8.46 1.43 5.66
C TRP A 86 -8.73 0.32 4.64
N LEU A 87 -9.26 0.66 3.45
CA LEU A 87 -9.51 -0.31 2.39
C LEU A 87 -8.22 -0.94 1.84
N GLU A 88 -7.12 -0.17 1.77
CA GLU A 88 -5.83 -0.70 1.33
C GLU A 88 -5.27 -1.66 2.38
N PHE A 89 -5.43 -1.35 3.67
CA PHE A 89 -5.04 -2.24 4.75
C PHE A 89 -5.84 -3.55 4.72
N GLU A 90 -7.16 -3.50 4.56
CA GLU A 90 -8.02 -4.69 4.41
C GLU A 90 -7.55 -5.58 3.26
N GLU A 91 -7.29 -5.00 2.08
CA GLU A 91 -6.83 -5.75 0.90
C GLU A 91 -5.42 -6.33 1.09
N MET A 92 -4.50 -5.60 1.74
CA MET A 92 -3.16 -6.11 2.04
C MET A 92 -3.24 -7.33 2.97
N VAL A 93 -4.08 -7.26 4.01
CA VAL A 93 -4.30 -8.36 4.96
C VAL A 93 -4.93 -9.56 4.25
N ALA A 94 -5.97 -9.33 3.44
CA ALA A 94 -6.62 -10.37 2.67
C ALA A 94 -5.66 -11.09 1.72
N TYR A 95 -4.89 -10.32 0.93
CA TYR A 95 -3.87 -10.86 0.03
C TYR A 95 -2.81 -11.68 0.78
N THR A 96 -2.35 -11.18 1.92
CA THR A 96 -1.36 -11.91 2.75
C THR A 96 -1.91 -13.27 3.22
N PHE A 97 -3.18 -13.33 3.61
CA PHE A 97 -3.81 -14.60 3.99
C PHE A 97 -3.98 -15.55 2.79
N GLU A 98 -4.45 -15.04 1.65
CA GLU A 98 -4.61 -15.80 0.40
C GLU A 98 -3.28 -16.44 -0.04
N GLU A 99 -2.18 -15.68 -0.04
CA GLU A 99 -0.83 -16.17 -0.36
C GLU A 99 -0.31 -17.22 0.63
N ASN A 100 -0.83 -17.24 1.86
CA ASN A 100 -0.50 -18.25 2.88
C ASN A 100 -1.49 -19.43 2.90
N GLY A 101 -2.37 -19.54 1.89
CA GLY A 101 -3.27 -20.67 1.70
C GLY A 101 -4.52 -20.64 2.57
N TYR A 102 -4.93 -19.46 3.05
CA TYR A 102 -6.20 -19.28 3.75
C TYR A 102 -7.32 -18.97 2.76
N ASP A 103 -8.53 -19.42 3.08
CA ASP A 103 -9.74 -18.95 2.42
C ASP A 103 -10.18 -17.64 3.09
N VAL A 104 -10.44 -16.60 2.28
CA VAL A 104 -10.63 -15.23 2.74
C VAL A 104 -11.97 -14.67 2.28
N SER A 105 -12.75 -14.14 3.23
CA SER A 105 -13.96 -13.36 2.96
C SER A 105 -13.73 -11.92 3.41
N ARG A 106 -13.88 -11.00 2.46
CA ARG A 106 -13.89 -9.55 2.68
C ARG A 106 -15.29 -9.12 3.09
N ARG A 107 -15.41 -8.24 4.08
CA ARG A 107 -16.69 -7.73 4.61
C ARG A 107 -17.67 -8.85 4.95
N PHE A 108 -17.19 -9.83 5.71
CA PHE A 108 -17.97 -10.99 6.11
C PHE A 108 -19.09 -10.55 7.07
N ARG A 109 -20.34 -10.76 6.66
CA ARG A 109 -21.53 -10.33 7.41
C ARG A 109 -22.31 -11.52 7.93
N PHE A 110 -22.64 -11.50 9.21
CA PHE A 110 -23.43 -12.56 9.85
C PHE A 110 -24.43 -11.99 10.86
N GLN A 111 -25.37 -12.82 11.30
CA GLN A 111 -26.32 -12.48 12.35
C GLN A 111 -26.03 -13.32 13.59
N ALA A 112 -25.94 -12.66 14.74
CA ALA A 112 -25.76 -13.31 16.04
C ALA A 112 -26.35 -12.41 17.13
N GLU A 113 -26.90 -13.03 18.17
CA GLU A 113 -27.50 -12.32 19.32
C GLU A 113 -28.58 -11.29 18.92
N GLY A 114 -29.38 -11.62 17.91
CA GLY A 114 -30.46 -10.75 17.44
C GLY A 114 -30.00 -9.48 16.71
N ARG A 115 -28.72 -9.35 16.33
CA ARG A 115 -28.22 -8.24 15.50
C ARG A 115 -27.28 -8.70 14.39
N ARG A 116 -27.02 -7.79 13.45
CA ARG A 116 -26.09 -7.99 12.32
C ARG A 116 -24.69 -7.50 12.69
N TRP A 117 -23.68 -8.27 12.32
CA TRP A 117 -22.27 -7.99 12.54
C TRP A 117 -21.51 -8.03 11.22
N GLU A 118 -20.38 -7.34 11.16
CA GLU A 118 -19.42 -7.37 10.06
C GLU A 118 -18.01 -7.62 10.62
N ILE A 119 -17.27 -8.51 9.98
CA ILE A 119 -15.84 -8.69 10.13
C ILE A 119 -15.22 -8.24 8.81
N ASP A 120 -14.37 -7.23 8.85
CA ASP A 120 -13.81 -6.61 7.64
C ASP A 120 -12.98 -7.61 6.81
N VAL A 121 -12.19 -8.45 7.47
CA VAL A 121 -11.46 -9.55 6.84
C VAL A 121 -11.56 -10.81 7.72
N LEU A 122 -12.21 -11.85 7.21
CA LEU A 122 -12.25 -13.18 7.81
C LEU A 122 -11.35 -14.11 7.01
N ALA A 123 -10.34 -14.70 7.67
CA ALA A 123 -9.46 -15.70 7.07
C ALA A 123 -9.50 -17.01 7.87
N VAL A 124 -9.71 -18.14 7.20
CA VAL A 124 -9.75 -19.47 7.82
C VAL A 124 -8.82 -20.44 7.10
N LYS A 125 -8.17 -21.30 7.88
CA LYS A 125 -7.35 -22.38 7.35
C LYS A 125 -8.27 -23.55 7.01
N GLY A 126 -8.66 -23.67 5.75
CA GLY A 126 -9.72 -24.58 5.31
C GLY A 126 -10.68 -23.85 4.37
N ARG A 127 -12.00 -24.03 4.56
CA ARG A 127 -13.03 -23.36 3.77
C ARG A 127 -13.95 -22.54 4.66
N ILE A 128 -14.32 -21.34 4.22
CA ILE A 128 -15.32 -20.52 4.90
C ILE A 128 -16.68 -21.24 4.80
N PRO A 129 -17.41 -21.41 5.92
CA PRO A 129 -18.71 -22.06 5.96
C PRO A 129 -19.83 -21.24 5.30
#